data_AF-A0A955N1W0-F1
#
_entry.id   AF-A0A955N1W0-F1
#
_cell.length_a   1.000
_cell.length_b   1.000
_cell.length_c   1.000
_cell.angle_alpha   90.00
_cell.angle_beta   90.00
_cell.angle_gamma   90.00
#
_symmetry.space_group_name_H-M   'P 1'
#
loop_
_entity.id
_entity.type
_entity.pdbx_description
1 polymer ?
#
loop_
_entity_poly.entity_id
_entity_poly.type
_entity_poly.pdbx_seq_one_letter_code
_entity_poly.pdbx_strand_id
1 'polypeptide(L)' 'VEPDDRFEDRAKKEAKDKGWGYEKIQGDLSMIERLVDGDWNDTEFLVVPPGHKITAHYGEGLIAAEKIEEKGS' A
#
# COMPACT_ATOMS: atom_id res chain seq x y z
N VAL A 1 15.27 -9.02 -7.47
CA VAL A 1 15.64 -7.90 -8.35
C VAL A 1 16.16 -6.80 -7.46
N GLU A 2 17.48 -6.67 -7.34
CA GLU A 2 18.06 -5.50 -6.67
C GLU A 2 17.86 -4.29 -7.60
N PRO A 3 17.41 -3.12 -7.08
CA PRO A 3 17.26 -1.94 -7.92
C PRO A 3 18.64 -1.39 -8.25
N ASP A 4 18.83 -1.02 -9.51
CA ASP A 4 19.98 -0.28 -10.04
C ASP A 4 20.35 0.86 -9.05
N ASP A 5 21.57 0.82 -8.47
CA ASP A 5 22.04 1.69 -7.36
C ASP A 5 21.96 3.20 -7.65
N ARG A 6 21.67 3.56 -8.91
CA ARG A 6 21.50 4.91 -9.44
C ARG A 6 20.51 5.76 -8.64
N PHE A 7 19.44 5.16 -8.12
CA PHE A 7 18.45 5.91 -7.32
C PHE A 7 19.00 6.28 -5.95
N GLU A 8 19.72 5.35 -5.32
CA GLU A 8 20.39 5.55 -4.04
C GLU A 8 21.51 6.61 -4.16
N ASP A 9 22.34 6.53 -5.20
CA ASP A 9 23.41 7.48 -5.44
C ASP A 9 22.89 8.90 -5.68
N ARG A 10 21.77 9.04 -6.41
CA ARG A 10 21.12 10.34 -6.63
C ARG A 10 20.57 10.92 -5.32
N ALA A 11 19.92 10.11 -4.50
CA ALA A 11 19.38 10.54 -3.21
C ALA A 11 20.49 10.96 -2.24
N LYS A 12 21.59 10.21 -2.17
CA LYS A 12 22.78 10.56 -1.36
C LYS A 12 23.40 11.89 -1.81
N LYS A 13 23.55 12.09 -3.12
CA LYS A 13 24.11 13.32 -3.68
C LYS A 13 23.24 14.53 -3.32
N GLU A 14 21.94 14.42 -3.49
CA GLU A 14 21.01 15.51 -3.17
C GLU A 14 21.00 15.85 -1.68
N ALA A 15 21.03 14.83 -0.81
CA ALA A 15 21.13 15.03 0.63
C ALA A 15 22.42 15.77 1.01
N LYS A 16 23.56 15.37 0.41
CA LYS A 16 24.85 16.06 0.62
C LYS A 16 24.81 17.51 0.14
N ASP A 17 24.27 17.77 -1.05
CA ASP A 17 24.22 19.11 -1.64
C ASP A 17 23.31 20.07 -0.82
N LYS A 18 22.32 19.51 -0.11
CA LYS A 18 21.36 20.28 0.71
C LYS A 18 21.67 20.26 2.22
N GLY A 19 22.70 19.53 2.65
CA GLY A 19 23.02 19.32 4.07
C GLY A 19 21.97 18.51 4.84
N TRP A 20 21.21 17.65 4.15
CA TRP A 20 20.23 16.76 4.75
C TRP A 20 20.85 15.43 5.19
N GLY A 21 20.22 14.80 6.18
CA GLY A 21 20.50 13.40 6.51
C GLY A 21 19.99 12.48 5.40
N TYR A 22 20.73 11.40 5.14
CA TYR A 22 20.30 10.32 4.27
C TYR A 22 20.17 9.05 5.10
N GLU A 23 19.05 8.35 4.95
CA GLU A 23 18.79 7.05 5.56
C GLU A 23 18.24 6.10 4.48
N LYS A 24 18.76 4.86 4.46
CA LYS A 24 18.23 3.78 3.63
C LYS A 24 17.48 2.82 4.55
N ILE A 25 16.16 2.81 4.42
CA ILE A 25 15.30 1.87 5.13
C ILE A 25 15.11 0.65 4.25
N GLN A 26 15.39 -0.53 4.78
CA GLN A 26 15.08 -1.77 4.10
C GLN A 26 13.56 -1.91 4.00
N GLY A 27 13.04 -1.99 2.78
CA GLY A 27 11.62 -2.25 2.57
C GLY A 27 11.25 -3.65 3.06
N ASP A 28 10.10 -3.76 3.71
CA ASP A 28 9.50 -5.04 4.06
C ASP A 28 8.67 -5.55 2.87
N LEU A 29 9.02 -6.73 2.35
CA LEU A 29 8.31 -7.38 1.25
C LEU A 29 7.14 -8.24 1.74
N SER A 30 6.97 -8.43 3.05
CA SER A 30 5.95 -9.29 3.65
C SER A 30 4.53 -8.97 3.17
N MET A 31 4.23 -7.69 2.91
CA MET A 31 2.90 -7.27 2.44
C MET A 31 2.65 -7.69 0.98
N ILE A 32 3.69 -7.68 0.13
CA ILE A 32 3.59 -8.14 -1.26
C ILE A 32 3.51 -9.67 -1.31
N GLU A 33 4.29 -10.36 -0.47
CA GLU A 33 4.23 -11.82 -0.33
C GLU A 33 2.83 -12.27 0.10
N ARG A 34 2.28 -11.70 1.17
CA ARG A 34 0.92 -11.98 1.64
C ARG A 34 -0.17 -11.67 0.62
N LEU A 35 0.00 -10.61 -0.17
CA LEU A 35 -0.90 -10.27 -1.27
C LEU A 35 -0.96 -11.41 -2.30
N VAL A 36 0.18 -11.99 -2.67
CA VAL A 36 0.27 -13.06 -3.69
C VAL A 36 -0.16 -14.42 -3.13
N ASP A 37 0.21 -14.72 -1.89
CA ASP A 37 -0.08 -16.00 -1.23
C ASP A 37 -1.54 -16.12 -0.77
N GLY A 38 -2.31 -15.02 -0.79
CA GLY A 38 -3.71 -14.99 -0.40
C GLY A 38 -3.95 -14.87 1.10
N ASP A 39 -2.92 -14.52 1.88
CA ASP A 39 -3.01 -14.28 3.32
C ASP A 39 -3.48 -12.84 3.60
N TRP A 40 -4.73 -12.55 3.24
CA TRP A 40 -5.31 -11.22 3.35
C TRP A 40 -5.96 -11.01 4.71
N ASN A 41 -5.16 -10.64 5.71
CA ASN A 41 -5.68 -10.24 7.02
C ASN A 41 -6.43 -8.89 6.95
N ASP A 42 -7.43 -8.71 7.81
CA ASP A 42 -8.29 -7.52 7.82
C ASP A 42 -7.57 -6.23 8.29
N THR A 43 -6.37 -6.35 8.85
CA THR A 43 -5.57 -5.19 9.30
C THR A 43 -4.80 -4.52 8.18
N GLU A 44 -4.48 -5.24 7.11
CA GLU A 44 -3.64 -4.76 6.01
C GLU A 44 -4.35 -4.77 4.66
N PHE A 45 -5.43 -5.55 4.54
CA PHE A 45 -6.16 -5.71 3.29
C PHE A 45 -7.64 -5.44 3.46
N LEU A 46 -8.22 -4.70 2.51
CA LEU A 46 -9.67 -4.63 2.34
C LEU A 46 -10.11 -5.70 1.35
N VAL A 47 -10.70 -6.79 1.85
CA VAL A 47 -11.28 -7.83 1.00
C VAL A 47 -12.68 -7.40 0.55
N VAL A 48 -12.93 -7.42 -0.77
CA VAL A 48 -14.22 -7.04 -1.36
C VAL A 48 -14.92 -8.30 -1.87
N PRO A 49 -15.97 -8.79 -1.17
CA PRO A 49 -16.72 -9.95 -1.65
C PRO A 49 -17.46 -9.65 -2.95
N PRO A 50 -17.84 -10.67 -3.73
CA PRO A 50 -18.71 -10.48 -4.89
C PRO A 50 -19.98 -9.69 -4.55
N GLY A 51 -20.38 -8.79 -5.44
CA GLY A 51 -21.54 -7.92 -5.23
C GLY A 51 -21.31 -6.78 -4.21
N HIS A 52 -20.06 -6.49 -3.83
CA HIS A 52 -19.71 -5.32 -3.03
C HIS A 52 -18.95 -4.27 -3.86
N LYS A 53 -18.98 -3.03 -3.38
CA LYS A 53 -18.23 -1.89 -3.93
C LYS A 53 -17.40 -1.22 -2.84
N ILE A 54 -16.32 -0.55 -3.25
CA ILE A 54 -15.51 0.26 -2.33
C ILE A 54 -16.20 1.61 -2.12
N THR A 55 -16.40 2.01 -0.87
CA THR A 55 -16.95 3.32 -0.48
C THR A 55 -15.97 4.05 0.43
N ALA A 56 -15.97 5.38 0.37
CA ALA A 56 -15.26 6.19 1.35
C ALA A 56 -16.04 6.20 2.65
N HIS A 57 -15.41 5.83 3.76
CA HIS A 57 -16.04 5.79 5.06
C HIS A 57 -15.50 6.94 5.92
N TYR A 58 -16.39 7.77 6.47
CA TYR A 58 -16.01 8.92 7.31
C TYR A 58 -15.87 8.47 8.79
N GLY A 59 -15.00 7.49 9.06
CA GLY A 59 -14.74 6.90 10.39
C GLY A 59 -13.31 6.35 10.55
N GLU A 60 -13.07 5.45 11.52
CA GLU A 60 -11.82 4.68 11.57
C GLU A 60 -11.78 3.71 10.38
N GLY A 61 -10.95 4.03 9.39
CA GLY A 61 -10.93 3.38 8.08
C GLY A 61 -11.39 4.34 6.99
N LEU A 62 -10.47 4.70 6.08
CA LEU A 62 -10.73 5.65 4.98
C LEU A 62 -11.65 5.06 3.91
N ILE A 63 -11.69 3.73 3.80
CA ILE A 63 -12.44 2.97 2.80
C ILE A 63 -13.09 1.71 3.40
N ALA A 64 -14.23 1.29 2.86
CA ALA A 64 -14.96 0.08 3.27
C ALA A 64 -15.56 -0.66 2.05
N ALA A 65 -15.87 -1.95 2.22
CA ALA A 65 -16.57 -2.76 1.22
C ALA A 65 -18.06 -2.84 1.59
N GLU A 66 -18.92 -2.22 0.79
CA GLU A 66 -20.37 -2.20 1.00
C GLU A 66 -21.12 -3.02 -0.03
N LYS A 67 -22.15 -3.76 0.41
CA LYS A 67 -23.01 -4.53 -0.47
C LYS A 67 -23.72 -3.61 -1.46
N ILE A 68 -23.69 -3.96 -2.74
CA ILE A 68 -24.46 -3.28 -3.77
C ILE A 68 -25.92 -3.68 -3.55
N GLU A 69 -26.73 -2.75 -3.07
CA GLU A 69 -28.18 -2.90 -3.09
C GLU A 69 -28.67 -2.74 -4.53
N GLU A 70 -29.12 -3.83 -5.14
CA GLU A 70 -29.88 -3.74 -6.38
C GLU A 70 -31.22 -3.05 -6.05
N LYS A 71 -31.41 -1.81 -6.52
CA LYS A 71 -32.74 -1.23 -6.57
C LYS A 71 -33.58 -2.14 -7.46
N GLY A 72 -34.48 -2.90 -6.83
CA GLY A 72 -35.40 -3.81 -7.50
C GLY A 72 -36.09 -3.13 -8.68
N SER A 73 -36.20 -3.91 -9.76
CA SER A 73 -37.02 -3.64 -10.94
C SER A 73 -38.50 -3.48 -10.62
#